data_AF-A0A3B8ZNF3-F1
#
_entry.id   AF-A0A3B8ZNF3-F1
#
_cell.length_a   1.000
_cell.length_b   1.000
_cell.length_c   1.000
_cell.angle_alpha   90.00
_cell.angle_beta   90.00
_cell.angle_gamma   90.00
#
_symmetry.space_group_name_H-M   'P 1'
#
loop_
_entity.id
_entity.type
_entity.pdbx_description
1 polymer ?
#
loop_
_entity_poly.entity_id
_entity_poly.type
_entity_poly.pdbx_seq_one_letter_code
_entity_poly.pdbx_strand_id
1 'polypeptide(L)'
;MFGFGELNIYNSYKIQEGGEYAAFLNLDPPTANLGSRGWDFGSYNNGLLHYNFEVGAGQQITELSAALTWNVDVFDTNPNPLVFSPNHQLANMNLELFDSTGTFLGSVIQQSLSTVYNFEHIYLSTPLNAGEYTFRLSSDIPVEYGFAWRMTVVPEPSSLGLILIATCGLAMRRRR
;
A
#
# COMPACT_ATOMS: atom_id res chain seq x y z
N MET A 1 -3.79 -12.73 -18.77
CA MET A 1 -3.08 -11.68 -18.03
C MET A 1 -4.04 -10.51 -17.92
N PHE A 2 -4.46 -10.11 -16.71
CA PHE A 2 -5.63 -9.23 -16.51
C PHE A 2 -5.29 -7.74 -16.25
N GLY A 3 -4.06 -7.29 -16.51
CA GLY A 3 -3.68 -5.89 -16.23
C GLY A 3 -3.99 -5.51 -14.78
N PHE A 4 -4.59 -4.32 -14.58
CA PHE A 4 -5.00 -3.78 -13.27
C PHE A 4 -6.32 -4.35 -12.71
N GLY A 5 -6.91 -5.35 -13.35
CA GLY A 5 -8.26 -5.81 -12.99
C GLY A 5 -9.35 -4.82 -13.41
N GLU A 6 -10.51 -4.87 -12.74
CA GLU A 6 -11.68 -4.05 -13.07
C GLU A 6 -11.69 -2.71 -12.32
N LEU A 7 -11.96 -1.62 -13.04
CA LEU A 7 -12.11 -0.29 -12.46
C LEU A 7 -13.30 -0.26 -11.49
N ASN A 8 -13.06 0.21 -10.27
CA ASN A 8 -14.11 0.49 -9.31
C ASN A 8 -14.10 1.97 -8.93
N ILE A 9 -15.08 2.72 -9.47
CA ILE A 9 -15.22 4.16 -9.28
C ILE A 9 -15.49 4.50 -7.81
N TYR A 10 -16.29 3.68 -7.12
CA TYR A 10 -16.57 3.89 -5.70
C TYR A 10 -15.29 3.80 -4.86
N ASN A 11 -14.43 2.81 -5.15
CA ASN A 11 -13.14 2.70 -4.47
C ASN A 11 -12.22 3.89 -4.78
N SER A 12 -12.23 4.38 -6.03
CA SER A 12 -11.45 5.56 -6.43
C SER A 12 -11.89 6.81 -5.67
N TYR A 13 -13.21 7.04 -5.57
CA TYR A 13 -13.79 8.12 -4.77
C TYR A 13 -13.40 8.02 -3.30
N LYS A 14 -13.49 6.81 -2.72
CA LYS A 14 -13.09 6.59 -1.32
C LYS A 14 -11.62 6.84 -1.06
N ILE A 15 -10.74 6.54 -2.02
CA ILE A 15 -9.31 6.87 -1.90
C ILE A 15 -9.12 8.39 -1.86
N GLN A 16 -9.79 9.14 -2.76
CA GLN A 16 -9.75 10.61 -2.75
C GLN A 16 -10.24 11.20 -1.42
N GLU A 17 -11.36 10.71 -0.87
CA GLU A 17 -11.85 11.13 0.45
C GLU A 17 -10.88 10.81 1.60
N GLY A 18 -9.97 9.84 1.42
CA GLY A 18 -8.96 9.45 2.41
C GLY A 18 -7.90 10.52 2.67
N GLY A 19 -7.74 11.46 1.73
CA GLY A 19 -6.78 12.56 1.80
C GLY A 19 -5.39 12.21 1.27
N GLU A 20 -4.60 13.26 1.10
CA GLU A 20 -3.19 13.19 0.68
C GLU A 20 -2.28 12.99 1.90
N TYR A 21 -1.27 12.13 1.77
CA TYR A 21 -0.25 11.91 2.80
C TYR A 21 1.13 12.00 2.15
N ALA A 22 2.06 12.70 2.79
CA ALA A 22 3.44 12.73 2.33
C ALA A 22 4.23 11.50 2.80
N ALA A 23 5.16 11.05 1.97
CA ALA A 23 6.18 10.08 2.37
C ALA A 23 7.10 10.62 3.47
N PHE A 24 7.62 9.70 4.27
CA PHE A 24 8.71 9.96 5.20
C PHE A 24 10.05 9.65 4.54
N LEU A 25 10.97 10.60 4.65
CA LEU A 25 12.36 10.46 4.24
C LEU A 25 13.18 10.09 5.49
N ASN A 26 14.02 9.05 5.38
CA ASN A 26 14.97 8.51 6.38
C ASN A 26 14.58 7.16 7.01
N LEU A 27 15.59 6.49 7.59
CA LEU A 27 15.50 5.17 8.25
C LEU A 27 14.96 5.24 9.69
N ASP A 28 14.56 6.41 10.18
CA ASP A 28 13.91 6.53 11.49
C ASP A 28 12.42 6.19 11.37
N PRO A 29 11.84 5.43 12.31
CA PRO A 29 10.46 4.98 12.22
C PRO A 29 9.50 6.18 12.08
N PRO A 30 8.73 6.24 10.98
CA PRO A 30 7.77 7.30 10.78
C PRO A 30 6.78 7.45 11.94
N THR A 31 6.57 8.68 12.40
CA THR A 31 5.64 9.00 13.49
C THR A 31 4.20 9.22 13.04
N ALA A 32 3.94 9.38 11.74
CA ALA A 32 2.56 9.49 11.25
C ALA A 32 2.10 8.18 10.62
N ASN A 33 0.92 7.74 11.07
CA ASN A 33 0.22 6.59 10.52
C ASN A 33 -0.70 7.03 9.38
N LEU A 34 -0.64 6.31 8.26
CA LEU A 34 -1.62 6.44 7.19
C LEU A 34 -3.00 6.04 7.70
N GLY A 35 -4.03 6.71 7.17
CA GLY A 35 -5.39 6.19 7.27
C GLY A 35 -5.57 4.90 6.47
N SER A 36 -6.70 4.23 6.66
CA SER A 36 -7.06 2.99 5.94
C SER A 36 -7.26 3.20 4.42
N ARG A 37 -7.12 4.42 3.93
CA ARG A 37 -7.24 4.82 2.52
C ARG A 37 -6.57 6.18 2.38
N GLY A 38 -5.98 6.43 1.22
CA GLY A 38 -5.34 7.69 0.93
C GLY A 38 -4.50 7.61 -0.32
N TRP A 39 -3.88 8.73 -0.65
CA TRP A 39 -3.00 8.87 -1.81
C TRP A 39 -1.85 9.82 -1.50
N ASP A 40 -0.85 9.82 -2.37
CA ASP A 40 0.25 10.77 -2.41
C ASP A 40 0.58 11.06 -3.87
N PHE A 41 0.88 12.32 -4.18
CA PHE A 41 1.53 12.71 -5.42
C PHE A 41 2.83 13.41 -5.05
N GLY A 42 3.95 12.74 -5.30
CA GLY A 42 5.25 13.17 -4.83
C GLY A 42 6.34 13.08 -5.88
N SER A 43 7.52 13.59 -5.53
CA SER A 43 8.72 13.48 -6.34
C SER A 43 9.77 12.67 -5.60
N TYR A 44 10.22 11.58 -6.21
CA TYR A 44 11.38 10.84 -5.77
C TYR A 44 12.64 11.51 -6.33
N ASN A 45 13.66 11.67 -5.49
CA ASN A 45 14.97 12.19 -5.90
C ASN A 45 16.09 11.21 -5.56
N ASN A 46 16.16 10.80 -4.30
CA ASN A 46 17.15 9.84 -3.79
C ASN A 46 16.63 9.26 -2.45
N GLY A 47 17.21 8.13 -2.04
CA GLY A 47 16.93 7.49 -0.76
C GLY A 47 15.78 6.49 -0.84
N LEU A 48 14.99 6.43 0.22
CA LEU A 48 13.83 5.56 0.32
C LEU A 48 12.66 6.38 0.85
N LEU A 49 11.48 6.12 0.30
CA LEU A 49 10.23 6.74 0.73
C LEU A 49 9.46 5.72 1.54
N HIS A 50 9.03 6.13 2.74
CA HIS A 50 8.34 5.24 3.67
C HIS A 50 6.93 5.76 3.99
N TYR A 51 5.96 4.84 4.02
CA TYR A 51 4.62 5.12 4.49
C TYR A 51 4.22 4.08 5.54
N ASN A 52 4.04 4.53 6.78
CA ASN A 52 3.71 3.66 7.91
C ASN A 52 2.23 3.63 8.19
N PHE A 53 1.73 2.47 8.59
CA PHE A 53 0.40 2.36 9.17
C PHE A 53 0.39 1.35 10.31
N GLU A 54 -0.55 1.54 11.23
CA GLU A 54 -0.76 0.66 12.37
C GLU A 54 -2.08 -0.07 12.22
N VAL A 55 -2.08 -1.35 12.54
CA VAL A 55 -3.30 -2.11 12.80
C VAL A 55 -3.48 -2.19 14.31
N GLY A 56 -4.53 -1.55 14.81
CA GLY A 56 -4.78 -1.46 16.24
C GLY A 56 -5.07 -2.81 16.89
N ALA A 57 -4.83 -2.92 18.19
CA ALA A 57 -5.12 -4.14 18.96
C ALA A 57 -6.60 -4.57 18.82
N GLY A 58 -6.81 -5.86 18.51
CA GLY A 58 -8.15 -6.41 18.27
C GLY A 58 -8.77 -5.99 16.94
N GLN A 59 -7.97 -5.45 16.02
CA GLN A 59 -8.34 -5.20 14.62
C GLN A 59 -7.46 -6.03 13.69
N GLN A 60 -7.96 -6.24 12.48
CA GLN A 60 -7.22 -6.83 11.39
C GLN A 60 -7.55 -6.10 10.09
N ILE A 61 -6.59 -6.04 9.17
CA ILE A 61 -6.85 -5.67 7.78
C ILE A 61 -7.14 -6.97 7.02
N THR A 62 -8.37 -7.17 6.56
CA THR A 62 -8.74 -8.38 5.79
C THR A 62 -8.43 -8.27 4.30
N GLU A 63 -8.26 -7.04 3.81
CA GLU A 63 -7.96 -6.78 2.41
C GLU A 63 -7.13 -5.50 2.31
N LEU A 64 -6.05 -5.55 1.54
CA LEU A 64 -5.20 -4.40 1.23
C LEU A 64 -4.93 -4.36 -0.27
N SER A 65 -5.07 -3.19 -0.87
CA SER A 65 -4.69 -2.91 -2.24
C SER A 65 -3.89 -1.61 -2.28
N ALA A 66 -2.68 -1.65 -2.81
CA ALA A 66 -1.82 -0.48 -2.97
C ALA A 66 -1.25 -0.44 -4.38
N ALA A 67 -1.31 0.72 -5.02
CA ALA A 67 -0.84 0.94 -6.38
C ALA A 67 0.14 2.11 -6.41
N LEU A 68 1.28 1.91 -7.06
CA LEU A 68 2.26 2.92 -7.39
C LEU A 68 2.26 3.09 -8.90
N THR A 69 2.22 4.32 -9.39
CA THR A 69 2.26 4.63 -10.83
C THR A 69 3.13 5.85 -11.08
N TRP A 70 3.82 5.87 -12.21
CA TRP A 70 4.62 7.02 -12.65
C TRP A 70 4.53 7.17 -14.17
N ASN A 71 4.98 8.31 -14.69
CA ASN A 71 4.96 8.58 -16.12
C ASN A 71 6.23 8.08 -16.81
N VAL A 72 6.09 7.71 -18.09
CA VAL A 72 7.23 7.55 -18.99
C VAL A 72 7.55 8.93 -19.56
N ASP A 73 8.79 9.38 -19.42
CA ASP A 73 9.23 10.62 -20.03
C ASP A 73 9.51 10.36 -21.51
N VAL A 74 8.77 11.04 -22.39
CA VAL A 74 8.95 10.98 -23.84
C VAL A 74 9.43 12.35 -24.31
N PHE A 75 10.57 12.38 -25.00
CA PHE A 75 11.19 13.62 -25.47
C PHE A 75 11.68 13.48 -26.91
N ASP A 76 11.68 14.61 -27.62
CA ASP A 76 12.21 14.68 -28.98
C ASP A 76 13.72 14.87 -28.94
N THR A 77 14.43 14.02 -29.67
CA THR A 77 15.89 14.09 -29.82
C THR A 77 16.30 14.83 -31.08
N ASN A 78 15.35 15.19 -31.95
CA ASN A 78 15.63 15.90 -33.17
C ASN A 78 15.72 17.41 -32.94
N PRO A 79 16.81 18.09 -33.36
CA PRO A 79 16.90 19.54 -33.28
C PRO A 79 15.98 20.27 -34.28
N ASN A 80 15.45 19.58 -35.31
CA ASN A 80 14.53 20.15 -36.28
C ASN A 80 13.07 20.04 -35.79
N PRO A 81 12.37 21.16 -35.50
CA PRO A 81 11.01 21.13 -34.94
C PRO A 81 9.94 20.60 -35.91
N LEU A 82 10.28 20.38 -37.19
CA LEU A 82 9.39 19.78 -38.18
C LEU A 82 9.51 18.26 -38.27
N VAL A 83 10.46 17.65 -37.55
CA VAL A 83 10.73 16.22 -37.59
C VAL A 83 10.78 15.68 -36.17
N PHE A 84 9.77 14.90 -35.78
CA PHE A 84 9.74 14.26 -34.47
C PHE A 84 10.58 12.97 -34.47
N SER A 85 11.61 12.88 -33.61
CA SER A 85 12.39 11.67 -33.34
C SER A 85 12.25 11.28 -31.87
N PRO A 86 11.24 10.47 -31.51
CA PRO A 86 10.96 10.15 -30.12
C PRO A 86 12.08 9.33 -29.49
N ASN A 87 12.43 9.70 -28.26
CA ASN A 87 13.14 8.85 -27.32
C ASN A 87 12.37 8.84 -26.00
N HIS A 88 12.68 7.89 -25.11
CA HIS A 88 12.02 7.78 -23.83
C HIS A 88 12.96 7.38 -22.70
N GLN A 89 12.56 7.73 -21.48
CA GLN A 89 13.19 7.30 -20.24
C GLN A 89 12.09 6.80 -19.30
N LEU A 90 12.27 5.57 -18.80
CA LEU A 90 11.37 4.95 -17.85
C LEU A 90 12.16 4.69 -16.56
N ALA A 91 11.70 5.28 -15.45
CA ALA A 91 12.21 4.95 -14.13
C ALA A 91 11.83 3.52 -13.75
N ASN A 92 12.71 2.83 -13.05
CA ASN A 92 12.45 1.54 -12.41
C ASN A 92 12.09 1.80 -10.95
N MET A 93 10.79 1.96 -10.65
CA MET A 93 10.32 2.10 -9.28
C MET A 93 9.90 0.74 -8.70
N ASN A 94 10.10 0.58 -7.40
CA ASN A 94 9.73 -0.63 -6.66
C ASN A 94 8.74 -0.30 -5.55
N LEU A 95 7.82 -1.22 -5.27
CA LEU A 95 6.89 -1.17 -4.14
C LEU A 95 7.05 -2.42 -3.26
N GLU A 96 7.35 -2.21 -2.00
CA GLU A 96 7.51 -3.27 -1.02
C GLU A 96 6.66 -2.99 0.22
N LEU A 97 6.17 -4.05 0.87
CA LEU A 97 5.44 -4.00 2.13
C LEU A 97 6.17 -4.84 3.17
N PHE A 98 6.45 -4.22 4.31
CA PHE A 98 7.15 -4.80 5.45
C PHE A 98 6.22 -4.98 6.65
N ASP A 99 6.43 -6.06 7.39
CA ASP A 99 6.12 -6.12 8.81
C ASP A 99 7.21 -5.36 9.56
N SER A 100 6.79 -4.24 10.14
CA SER A 100 7.64 -3.36 10.96
C SER A 100 7.37 -3.55 12.46
N THR A 101 6.56 -4.55 12.83
CA THR A 101 6.21 -4.82 14.23
C THR A 101 7.46 -5.16 15.04
N GLY A 102 7.82 -4.27 15.97
CA GLY A 102 8.98 -4.43 16.86
C GLY A 102 10.35 -4.21 16.19
N THR A 103 10.44 -4.15 14.87
CA THR A 103 11.67 -3.80 14.14
C THR A 103 11.28 -3.12 12.83
N PHE A 104 11.66 -1.85 12.68
CA PHE A 104 11.37 -1.08 11.46
C PHE A 104 11.97 -1.78 10.22
N LEU A 105 11.14 -2.02 9.20
CA LEU A 105 11.49 -2.80 8.00
C LEU A 105 11.97 -4.23 8.32
N GLY A 106 11.34 -4.89 9.30
CA GLY A 106 11.76 -6.19 9.81
C GLY A 106 11.70 -7.31 8.77
N SER A 107 10.49 -7.69 8.32
CA SER A 107 10.33 -8.76 7.33
C SER A 107 9.49 -8.31 6.13
N VAL A 108 9.87 -8.73 4.92
CA VAL A 108 9.08 -8.45 3.71
C VAL A 108 7.85 -9.36 3.70
N ILE A 109 6.67 -8.75 3.64
CA ILE A 109 5.39 -9.43 3.47
C ILE A 109 5.12 -9.67 1.99
N GLN A 110 5.25 -8.60 1.18
CA GLN A 110 5.01 -8.65 -0.26
C GLN A 110 5.80 -7.56 -0.98
N GLN A 111 6.07 -7.76 -2.27
CA GLN A 111 6.80 -6.83 -3.11
C GLN A 111 6.32 -6.93 -4.56
N SER A 112 6.46 -5.83 -5.29
CA SER A 112 6.23 -5.71 -6.72
C SER A 112 7.41 -4.89 -7.28
N LEU A 113 8.20 -5.53 -8.15
CA LEU A 113 9.54 -5.10 -8.59
C LEU A 113 9.68 -5.18 -10.12
N SER A 114 8.66 -4.73 -10.86
CA SER A 114 8.63 -4.84 -12.31
C SER A 114 9.59 -3.85 -12.97
N THR A 115 10.56 -4.39 -13.72
CA THR A 115 11.55 -3.57 -14.44
C THR A 115 11.06 -3.02 -15.79
N VAL A 116 9.84 -3.38 -16.21
CA VAL A 116 9.34 -3.11 -17.58
C VAL A 116 8.06 -2.27 -17.63
N TYR A 117 7.42 -2.05 -16.48
CA TYR A 117 6.15 -1.33 -16.40
C TYR A 117 6.34 -0.05 -15.59
N ASN A 118 5.48 0.93 -15.84
CA ASN A 118 5.44 2.18 -15.09
C ASN A 118 4.44 2.12 -13.92
N PHE A 119 4.25 0.93 -13.36
CA PHE A 119 3.37 0.70 -12.23
C PHE A 119 3.81 -0.50 -11.40
N GLU A 120 3.45 -0.45 -10.12
CA GLU A 120 3.55 -1.57 -9.18
C GLU A 120 2.23 -1.73 -8.44
N HIS A 121 1.86 -2.98 -8.12
CA HIS A 121 0.61 -3.27 -7.40
C HIS A 121 0.80 -4.37 -6.37
N ILE A 122 0.35 -4.10 -5.15
CA ILE A 122 0.26 -5.07 -4.07
C ILE A 122 -1.22 -5.27 -3.76
N TYR A 123 -1.66 -6.53 -3.81
CA TYR A 123 -2.96 -6.95 -3.30
C TYR A 123 -2.78 -8.08 -2.30
N LEU A 124 -3.37 -7.91 -1.12
CA LEU A 124 -3.42 -8.93 -0.07
C LEU A 124 -4.87 -9.27 0.26
N SER A 125 -5.17 -10.57 0.25
CA SER A 125 -6.39 -11.16 0.80
C SER A 125 -6.12 -11.98 2.06
N THR A 126 -4.85 -12.17 2.43
CA THR A 126 -4.46 -12.74 3.71
C THR A 126 -4.48 -11.65 4.77
N PRO A 127 -5.17 -11.84 5.91
CA PRO A 127 -5.29 -10.80 6.92
C PRO A 127 -3.95 -10.38 7.51
N LEU A 128 -3.79 -9.06 7.73
CA LEU A 128 -2.74 -8.50 8.58
C LEU A 128 -3.34 -8.26 9.97
N ASN A 129 -2.73 -8.85 11.00
CA ASN A 129 -3.18 -8.73 12.38
C ASN A 129 -2.71 -7.40 12.98
N ALA A 130 -3.03 -7.17 14.26
CA ALA A 130 -2.49 -6.04 15.00
C ALA A 130 -0.95 -5.96 14.93
N GLY A 131 -0.42 -4.79 14.62
CA GLY A 131 1.00 -4.58 14.36
C GLY A 131 1.31 -3.28 13.62
N GLU A 132 2.59 -3.05 13.36
CA GLU A 132 3.08 -1.92 12.57
C GLU A 132 3.58 -2.40 11.21
N TYR A 133 3.22 -1.66 10.16
CA TYR A 133 3.53 -2.04 8.79
C TYR A 133 4.04 -0.83 8.00
N THR A 134 4.90 -1.09 7.03
CA THR A 134 5.53 -0.03 6.24
C THR A 134 5.51 -0.37 4.76
N PHE A 135 4.97 0.52 3.93
CA PHE A 135 5.30 0.54 2.51
C PHE A 135 6.64 1.24 2.30
N ARG A 136 7.48 0.65 1.45
CA ARG A 136 8.73 1.25 0.99
C ARG A 136 8.68 1.41 -0.53
N LEU A 137 8.95 2.62 -0.97
CA LEU A 137 9.11 2.96 -2.38
C LEU A 137 10.57 3.35 -2.64
N SER A 138 11.08 2.93 -3.80
CA SER A 138 12.42 3.27 -4.28
C SER A 138 12.42 3.46 -5.79
N SER A 139 13.39 4.18 -6.31
CA SER A 139 13.63 4.28 -7.75
C SER A 139 15.12 4.40 -8.07
N ASP A 140 15.50 4.01 -9.27
CA ASP A 140 16.85 4.16 -9.81
C ASP A 140 17.19 5.58 -10.28
N ILE A 141 16.18 6.38 -10.62
CA ILE A 141 16.32 7.76 -11.08
C ILE A 141 15.29 8.69 -10.42
N PRO A 142 15.50 10.03 -10.43
CA PRO A 142 14.48 10.98 -10.03
C PRO A 142 13.23 10.87 -10.91
N VAL A 143 12.04 10.85 -10.29
CA VAL A 143 10.76 10.67 -10.98
C VAL A 143 9.59 11.16 -10.12
N GLU A 144 8.55 11.72 -10.74
CA GLU A 144 7.27 11.99 -10.07
C GLU A 144 6.41 10.73 -10.04
N TYR A 145 5.73 10.50 -8.93
CA TYR A 145 4.93 9.30 -8.71
C TYR A 145 3.57 9.65 -8.11
N GLY A 146 2.60 8.78 -8.40
CA GLY A 146 1.35 8.67 -7.67
C GLY A 146 1.33 7.37 -6.88
N PHE A 147 1.06 7.46 -5.58
CA PHE A 147 0.88 6.30 -4.71
C PHE A 147 -0.52 6.34 -4.11
N ALA A 148 -1.23 5.22 -4.10
CA ALA A 148 -2.57 5.14 -3.54
C ALA A 148 -2.81 3.79 -2.86
N TRP A 149 -3.56 3.80 -1.77
CA TRP A 149 -3.88 2.57 -1.04
C TRP A 149 -5.32 2.55 -0.52
N ARG A 150 -5.81 1.33 -0.30
CA ARG A 150 -7.04 1.02 0.41
C ARG A 150 -6.83 -0.21 1.27
N MET A 151 -7.36 -0.14 2.49
CA MET A 151 -7.37 -1.21 3.48
C MET A 151 -8.79 -1.38 4.01
N THR A 152 -9.21 -2.62 4.17
CA THR A 152 -10.47 -2.97 4.85
C THR A 152 -10.14 -3.41 6.26
N VAL A 153 -10.31 -2.50 7.22
CA VAL A 153 -10.09 -2.75 8.64
C VAL A 153 -11.37 -3.27 9.28
N VAL A 154 -11.30 -4.41 9.97
CA VAL A 154 -12.41 -4.99 10.73
C VAL A 154 -11.94 -5.40 12.12
N PRO A 155 -12.84 -5.43 13.13
CA PRO A 155 -12.51 -6.06 14.40
C PRO A 155 -12.12 -7.53 14.21
N GLU A 156 -11.13 -8.00 14.98
CA GLU A 156 -10.80 -9.42 15.04
C GLU A 156 -12.05 -10.21 15.49
N PRO A 157 -12.34 -11.37 14.86
CA PRO A 157 -13.42 -12.22 15.32
C PRO A 157 -13.16 -12.64 16.77
N SER A 158 -13.99 -12.17 17.71
CA SER A 158 -13.91 -12.56 19.12
C SER A 158 -14.38 -14.00 19.31
N SER A 159 -13.60 -14.93 18.78
CA SER A 159 -13.85 -16.37 18.84
C SER A 159 -13.95 -16.86 20.30
N LEU A 160 -13.19 -16.26 21.22
CA LEU A 160 -13.32 -16.49 22.66
C LEU A 160 -14.68 -16.03 23.23
N GLY A 161 -15.20 -14.90 22.77
CA GLY A 161 -16.53 -14.43 23.16
C GLY A 161 -17.64 -15.38 22.69
N LEU A 162 -17.52 -15.89 21.47
CA LEU A 162 -18.44 -16.89 20.91
C LEU A 162 -18.37 -18.22 21.67
N ILE A 163 -17.17 -18.68 22.05
CA ILE A 163 -16.99 -19.90 22.85
C ILE A 163 -17.58 -19.72 24.26
N LEU A 164 -17.38 -18.57 24.91
CA LEU A 164 -17.95 -18.28 26.22
C LEU A 164 -19.48 -18.25 26.19
N ILE A 165 -20.07 -17.61 25.18
CA ILE A 165 -21.53 -17.58 25.01
C ILE A 165 -22.06 -19.01 24.74
N ALA A 166 -21.39 -19.79 23.89
CA ALA A 166 -21.78 -21.16 23.59
C ALA A 166 -21.68 -22.07 24.82
N THR A 167 -20.61 -21.96 25.61
CA THR A 167 -20.41 -22.76 26.82
C THR A 167 -21.36 -22.36 27.94
N CYS A 168 -21.62 -21.06 28.16
CA CYS A 168 -22.66 -20.60 29.07
C CYS A 168 -24.05 -21.06 28.63
N GLY A 169 -24.37 -20.99 27.34
CA GLY A 169 -25.63 -21.48 26.77
C GLY A 169 -25.84 -22.97 27.00
N LEU A 170 -24.79 -23.79 26.77
CA LEU A 170 -24.82 -25.24 27.03
C LEU A 170 -24.93 -25.57 28.53
N ALA A 171 -24.25 -24.82 29.40
CA ALA A 171 -24.33 -24.99 30.84
C ALA A 171 -25.72 -24.62 31.39
N MET A 172 -26.35 -23.57 30.85
CA MET A 172 -27.73 -23.19 31.21
C MET A 172 -28.76 -24.20 30.69
N ARG A 173 -28.54 -24.79 29.51
CA ARG A 173 -29.42 -25.84 28.95
C ARG A 173 -29.35 -27.16 29.72
N ARG A 174 -28.22 -27.48 30.36
CA ARG A 174 -28.07 -28.68 31.22
C ARG A 174 -28.70 -28.53 32.61
N ARG A 175 -29.09 -27.32 33.02
CA ARG A 175 -29.70 -27.03 34.33
C ARG A 175 -31.24 -26.91 34.29
N ARG A 176 -31.85 -27.14 33.13
CA ARG A 176 -33.30 -27.34 32.96
C ARG A 176 -33.56 -28.80 32.61
#